data_AF-A0A0N8GM87-F1
#
_entry.id   AF-A0A0N8GM87-F1
#
_cell.length_a   1.000
_cell.length_b   1.000
_cell.length_c   1.000
_cell.angle_alpha   90.00
_cell.angle_beta   90.00
_cell.angle_gamma   90.00
#
_symmetry.space_group_name_H-M   'P 1'
#
loop_
_entity.id
_entity.type
_entity.pdbx_description
1 polymer ?
#
loop_
_entity_poly.entity_id
_entity_poly.type
_entity_poly.pdbx_seq_one_letter_code
_entity_poly.pdbx_strand_id
1 'polypeptide(L)'
;MKHKYTVLILLITAVGMIFITRAWLAVHTAAPRTFEIFDILTVVSAVILLLKGGRSLRWGDWAAALVLGAVVTAGMLFATLFSPYPFLGFIKSNAEQAVIRGTFTTLAALGGLVVMRRGGPVQFHAAAGNWRAISKGILLGLVIGLPLAVLNVFALKFTQGHPIQWQSPGAALLDALQPGIGEEVIYRFALWGLLWLMLRKSLPEKAHGISGLLAMLIHNYSHFDDLFIQSPLTALGLGAVLALVWGLPPLLLARRRGLESAIGFHWIQDAARFLAGY
;
A
#
# COMPACT_ATOMS: atom_id res chain seq x y z
N MET A 1 30.55 -15.75 4.33
CA MET A 1 29.55 -15.43 3.28
C MET A 1 28.13 -15.94 3.58
N LYS A 2 27.93 -17.12 4.22
CA LYS A 2 26.59 -17.70 4.47
C LYS A 2 25.62 -16.82 5.29
N HIS A 3 26.12 -16.00 6.23
CA HIS A 3 25.26 -15.18 7.10
C HIS A 3 24.67 -13.91 6.45
N LYS A 4 25.21 -13.46 5.30
CA LYS A 4 24.82 -12.18 4.69
C LYS A 4 23.37 -12.20 4.19
N TYR A 5 22.91 -13.34 3.67
CA TYR A 5 21.59 -13.49 3.08
C TYR A 5 20.59 -14.20 4.00
N THR A 6 21.00 -14.67 5.18
CA THR A 6 20.12 -15.41 6.10
C THR A 6 18.85 -14.64 6.44
N VAL A 7 18.97 -13.36 6.81
CA VAL A 7 17.79 -12.52 7.14
C VAL A 7 16.86 -12.37 5.93
N LEU A 8 17.42 -12.19 4.73
CA LEU A 8 16.63 -12.07 3.51
C LEU A 8 15.91 -13.38 3.17
N ILE A 9 16.60 -14.51 3.25
CA ILE A 9 16.03 -15.83 3.00
C ILE A 9 14.90 -16.10 4.00
N LEU A 10 15.11 -15.85 5.29
CA LEU A 10 14.07 -16.02 6.31
C LEU A 10 12.86 -15.12 6.05
N LEU A 11 13.05 -13.87 5.62
CA LEU A 11 11.95 -12.98 5.26
C LEU A 11 11.17 -13.47 4.04
N ILE A 12 11.88 -13.86 2.96
CA ILE A 12 11.23 -14.41 1.76
C ILE A 12 10.47 -15.69 2.09
N THR A 13 11.07 -16.58 2.87
CA THR A 13 10.42 -17.82 3.31
C THR A 13 9.22 -17.53 4.18
N ALA A 14 9.30 -16.63 5.16
CA ALA A 14 8.17 -16.27 6.01
C ALA A 14 7.01 -15.67 5.20
N VAL A 15 7.31 -14.74 4.29
CA VAL A 15 6.31 -14.15 3.37
C VAL A 15 5.68 -15.22 2.48
N GLY A 16 6.49 -16.07 1.86
CA GLY A 16 5.99 -17.17 1.02
C GLY A 16 5.11 -18.15 1.80
N MET A 17 5.49 -18.47 3.03
CA MET A 17 4.69 -19.32 3.92
C MET A 17 3.36 -18.67 4.29
N ILE A 18 3.28 -17.35 4.46
CA ILE A 18 1.99 -16.66 4.67
C ILE A 18 1.07 -16.86 3.47
N PHE A 19 1.55 -16.63 2.25
CA PHE A 19 0.77 -16.84 1.02
C PHE A 19 0.30 -18.30 0.87
N ILE A 20 1.23 -19.26 1.03
CA ILE A 20 0.93 -20.69 0.90
C ILE A 20 -0.07 -21.15 1.97
N THR A 21 0.18 -20.80 3.23
CA THR A 21 -0.67 -21.20 4.36
C THR A 21 -2.05 -20.59 4.22
N ARG A 22 -2.16 -19.31 3.84
CA ARG A 22 -3.45 -18.65 3.61
C ARG A 22 -4.21 -19.32 2.47
N ALA A 23 -3.56 -19.58 1.33
CA ALA A 23 -4.21 -20.24 0.19
C ALA A 23 -4.71 -21.65 0.57
N TRP A 24 -3.92 -22.42 1.32
CA TRP A 24 -4.33 -23.73 1.83
C TRP A 24 -5.49 -23.64 2.83
N LEU A 25 -5.45 -22.70 3.77
CA LEU A 25 -6.54 -22.49 4.75
C LEU A 25 -7.83 -22.06 4.07
N ALA A 26 -7.76 -21.22 3.05
CA ALA A 26 -8.91 -20.68 2.33
C ALA A 26 -9.71 -21.75 1.56
N VAL A 27 -9.10 -22.88 1.23
CA VAL A 27 -9.81 -24.05 0.65
C VAL A 27 -10.70 -24.74 1.69
N HIS A 28 -10.35 -24.65 2.98
CA HIS A 28 -11.01 -25.43 4.04
C HIS A 28 -11.87 -24.57 4.97
N THR A 29 -11.57 -23.27 5.07
CA THR A 29 -12.14 -22.36 6.07
C THR A 29 -12.26 -20.94 5.53
N ALA A 30 -13.05 -20.11 6.20
CA ALA A 30 -13.07 -18.66 5.96
C ALA A 30 -11.76 -18.02 6.48
N ALA A 31 -10.70 -18.12 5.68
CA ALA A 31 -9.41 -17.53 5.99
C ALA A 31 -9.42 -16.01 5.76
N PRO A 32 -8.76 -15.21 6.62
CA PRO A 32 -8.52 -13.80 6.37
C PRO A 32 -7.87 -13.55 5.00
N ARG A 33 -8.12 -12.37 4.45
CA ARG A 33 -7.46 -11.93 3.21
C ARG A 33 -5.99 -11.68 3.48
N THR A 34 -5.14 -11.90 2.48
CA THR A 34 -3.70 -11.72 2.63
C THR A 34 -3.36 -10.25 2.95
N PHE A 35 -4.12 -9.30 2.39
CA PHE A 35 -4.04 -7.88 2.77
C PHE A 35 -4.24 -7.65 4.26
N GLU A 36 -5.26 -8.25 4.87
CA GLU A 36 -5.57 -8.07 6.30
C GLU A 36 -4.43 -8.59 7.18
N ILE A 37 -3.84 -9.73 6.82
CA ILE A 37 -2.69 -10.31 7.52
C ILE A 37 -1.50 -9.35 7.47
N PHE A 38 -1.14 -8.84 6.28
CA PHE A 38 0.00 -7.95 6.14
C PHE A 38 -0.26 -6.55 6.72
N ASP A 39 -1.48 -6.03 6.64
CA ASP A 39 -1.87 -4.77 7.27
C ASP A 39 -1.71 -4.85 8.79
N ILE A 40 -2.24 -5.91 9.42
CA ILE A 40 -2.11 -6.15 10.87
C ILE A 40 -0.64 -6.28 11.25
N LEU A 41 0.13 -7.13 10.55
CA LEU A 41 1.56 -7.31 10.84
C LEU A 41 2.35 -5.99 10.70
N THR A 42 2.04 -5.21 9.67
CA THR A 42 2.68 -3.90 9.43
C THR A 42 2.33 -2.92 10.53
N VAL A 43 1.05 -2.80 10.90
CA VAL A 43 0.58 -1.86 11.93
C VAL A 43 1.08 -2.25 13.32
N VAL A 44 1.02 -3.53 13.69
CA VAL A 44 1.59 -4.02 14.97
C VAL A 44 3.09 -3.71 15.03
N SER A 45 3.83 -3.99 13.96
CA SER A 45 5.26 -3.67 13.88
C SER A 45 5.53 -2.17 13.94
N ALA A 46 4.70 -1.35 13.30
CA ALA A 46 4.76 0.10 13.34
C ALA A 46 4.51 0.64 14.75
N VAL A 47 3.54 0.10 15.49
CA VAL A 47 3.26 0.45 16.90
C VAL A 47 4.45 0.08 17.78
N ILE A 48 5.00 -1.13 17.65
CA ILE A 48 6.19 -1.55 18.42
C ILE A 48 7.36 -0.58 18.14
N LEU A 49 7.54 -0.18 16.89
CA LEU A 49 8.58 0.76 16.51
C LEU A 49 8.31 2.17 17.06
N LEU A 50 7.06 2.62 17.04
CA LEU A 50 6.62 3.88 17.62
C LEU A 50 6.87 3.92 19.13
N LEU A 51 6.56 2.86 19.87
CA LEU A 51 6.83 2.78 21.30
C LEU A 51 8.34 2.87 21.61
N LYS A 52 9.18 2.24 20.76
CA LYS A 52 10.64 2.25 20.91
C LYS A 52 11.33 3.52 20.39
N GLY A 53 10.69 4.26 19.50
CA GLY A 53 11.32 5.32 18.70
C GLY A 53 10.55 6.63 18.64
N GLY A 54 9.39 6.73 19.29
CA GLY A 54 8.49 7.88 19.17
C GLY A 54 9.12 9.20 19.63
N ARG A 55 10.13 9.15 20.51
CA ARG A 55 10.89 10.33 20.93
C ARG A 55 11.63 11.03 19.79
N SER A 56 11.88 10.37 18.66
CA SER A 56 12.47 11.02 17.48
C SER A 56 11.47 11.78 16.62
N LEU A 57 10.17 11.62 16.89
CA LEU A 57 9.11 12.29 16.13
C LEU A 57 8.94 13.74 16.58
N ARG A 58 8.66 14.60 15.62
CA ARG A 58 8.33 16.01 15.81
C ARG A 58 6.81 16.18 15.78
N TRP A 59 6.31 17.30 16.28
CA TRP A 59 4.88 17.63 16.19
C TRP A 59 4.33 17.51 14.75
N GLY A 60 5.07 17.99 13.75
CA GLY A 60 4.69 17.88 12.34
C GLY A 60 4.52 16.43 11.85
N ASP A 61 5.24 15.47 12.46
CA ASP A 61 5.09 14.05 12.15
C ASP A 61 3.73 13.52 12.64
N TRP A 62 3.36 13.89 13.87
CA TRP A 62 2.06 13.53 14.45
C TRP A 62 0.90 14.16 13.69
N ALA A 63 0.98 15.46 13.42
CA ALA A 63 -0.05 16.17 12.68
C ALA A 63 -0.25 15.57 11.28
N ALA A 64 0.83 15.31 10.54
CA ALA A 64 0.73 14.73 9.21
C ALA A 64 0.11 13.32 9.23
N ALA A 65 0.50 12.47 10.18
CA ALA A 65 -0.08 11.13 10.32
C ALA A 65 -1.57 11.16 10.68
N LEU A 66 -1.97 12.03 11.61
CA LEU A 66 -3.37 12.20 12.01
C LEU A 66 -4.22 12.75 10.86
N VAL A 67 -3.69 13.69 10.07
CA VAL A 67 -4.39 14.22 8.88
C VAL A 67 -4.61 13.12 7.85
N LEU A 68 -3.60 12.28 7.56
CA LEU A 68 -3.79 11.16 6.63
C LEU A 68 -4.86 10.19 7.12
N GLY A 69 -4.82 9.81 8.40
CA GLY A 69 -5.85 8.96 9.00
C GLY A 69 -7.25 9.56 8.98
N ALA A 70 -7.37 10.87 9.26
CA ALA A 70 -8.63 11.59 9.21
C ALA A 70 -9.19 11.67 7.78
N VAL A 71 -8.35 11.93 6.78
CA VAL A 71 -8.75 11.92 5.37
C VAL A 71 -9.23 10.53 4.94
N VAL A 72 -8.53 9.47 5.34
CA VAL A 72 -8.95 8.08 5.06
C VAL A 72 -10.27 7.76 5.76
N THR A 73 -10.44 8.16 7.03
CA THR A 73 -11.70 7.94 7.78
C THR A 73 -12.86 8.67 7.13
N ALA A 74 -12.70 9.97 6.86
CA ALA A 74 -13.74 10.79 6.26
C ALA A 74 -14.09 10.30 4.85
N GLY A 75 -13.08 10.06 4.00
CA GLY A 75 -13.28 9.53 2.66
C GLY A 75 -14.06 8.22 2.67
N MET A 76 -13.77 7.34 3.62
CA MET A 76 -14.48 6.07 3.77
C MET A 76 -15.94 6.22 4.26
N LEU A 77 -16.21 7.16 5.17
CA LEU A 77 -17.57 7.44 5.66
C LEU A 77 -18.49 7.97 4.56
N PHE A 78 -17.93 8.68 3.58
CA PHE A 78 -18.66 9.26 2.46
C PHE A 78 -18.49 8.49 1.15
N ALA A 79 -17.83 7.32 1.18
CA ALA A 79 -17.62 6.49 0.01
C ALA A 79 -18.95 5.96 -0.53
N THR A 80 -19.11 6.02 -1.85
CA THR A 80 -20.33 5.60 -2.56
C THR A 80 -20.06 4.59 -3.67
N LEU A 81 -18.85 4.60 -4.24
CA LEU A 81 -18.34 3.71 -5.27
C LEU A 81 -17.36 2.68 -4.69
N PHE A 82 -16.64 3.03 -3.61
CA PHE A 82 -15.73 2.13 -2.93
C PHE A 82 -16.44 1.33 -1.84
N SER A 83 -16.51 0.01 -2.02
CA SER A 83 -16.94 -0.93 -0.98
C SER A 83 -15.75 -1.77 -0.52
N PRO A 84 -15.34 -1.66 0.76
CA PRO A 84 -14.25 -2.48 1.28
C PRO A 84 -14.76 -3.90 1.46
N TYR A 85 -13.85 -4.86 1.44
CA TYR A 85 -14.20 -6.18 1.91
C TYR A 85 -14.39 -6.20 3.44
N PRO A 86 -15.30 -7.05 3.96
CA PRO A 86 -15.46 -7.20 5.40
C PRO A 86 -14.15 -7.55 6.09
N PHE A 87 -13.70 -6.70 7.03
CA PHE A 87 -12.40 -6.87 7.67
C PHE A 87 -12.47 -8.06 8.63
N LEU A 88 -11.62 -9.06 8.38
CA LEU A 88 -11.60 -10.36 9.07
C LEU A 88 -12.96 -11.09 9.05
N GLY A 89 -13.85 -10.72 8.12
CA GLY A 89 -15.19 -11.31 7.97
C GLY A 89 -16.27 -10.83 8.94
N PHE A 90 -15.92 -10.11 10.02
CA PHE A 90 -16.89 -9.66 11.03
C PHE A 90 -17.18 -8.15 11.01
N ILE A 91 -16.28 -7.33 10.48
CA ILE A 91 -16.49 -5.87 10.42
C ILE A 91 -17.04 -5.50 9.05
N LYS A 92 -18.33 -5.15 9.02
CA LYS A 92 -19.09 -5.00 7.77
C LYS A 92 -19.56 -3.59 7.52
N SER A 93 -19.72 -2.77 8.57
CA SER A 93 -20.24 -1.41 8.37
C SER A 93 -19.17 -0.48 7.82
N ASN A 94 -19.59 0.45 6.94
CA ASN A 94 -18.68 1.46 6.38
C ASN A 94 -18.07 2.33 7.50
N ALA A 95 -18.82 2.60 8.57
CA ALA A 95 -18.33 3.39 9.70
C ALA A 95 -17.21 2.67 10.47
N GLU A 96 -17.35 1.39 10.78
CA GLU A 96 -16.29 0.63 11.46
C GLU A 96 -15.06 0.49 10.55
N GLN A 97 -15.26 0.22 9.26
CA GLN A 97 -14.20 0.15 8.26
C GLN A 97 -13.44 1.47 8.14
N ALA A 98 -14.15 2.60 8.19
CA ALA A 98 -13.57 3.93 8.18
C ALA A 98 -12.63 4.15 9.38
N VAL A 99 -13.10 3.83 10.59
CA VAL A 99 -12.32 3.96 11.81
C VAL A 99 -11.06 3.09 11.75
N ILE A 100 -11.18 1.85 11.31
CA ILE A 100 -10.05 0.91 11.24
C ILE A 100 -9.04 1.35 10.20
N ARG A 101 -9.47 1.65 8.97
CA ARG A 101 -8.57 2.07 7.90
C ARG A 101 -7.87 3.38 8.24
N GLY A 102 -8.58 4.35 8.84
CA GLY A 102 -8.00 5.60 9.32
C GLY A 102 -6.99 5.40 10.44
N THR A 103 -7.31 4.53 11.41
CA THR A 103 -6.41 4.19 12.52
C THR A 103 -5.16 3.47 12.01
N PHE A 104 -5.33 2.47 11.13
CA PHE A 104 -4.24 1.73 10.51
C PHE A 104 -3.31 2.66 9.73
N THR A 105 -3.89 3.56 8.92
CA THR A 105 -3.14 4.58 8.18
C THR A 105 -2.34 5.47 9.13
N THR A 106 -2.96 5.96 10.22
CA THR A 106 -2.28 6.80 11.22
C THR A 106 -1.10 6.08 11.86
N LEU A 107 -1.31 4.86 12.35
CA LEU A 107 -0.30 4.08 13.05
C LEU A 107 0.83 3.65 12.11
N ALA A 108 0.50 3.23 10.89
CA ALA A 108 1.47 2.92 9.85
C ALA A 108 2.30 4.17 9.47
N ALA A 109 1.66 5.32 9.28
CA ALA A 109 2.36 6.57 9.01
C ALA A 109 3.34 6.95 10.13
N LEU A 110 2.91 6.86 11.40
CA LEU A 110 3.78 7.14 12.55
C LEU A 110 4.98 6.17 12.61
N GLY A 111 4.76 4.88 12.39
CA GLY A 111 5.85 3.90 12.32
C GLY A 111 6.81 4.19 11.16
N GLY A 112 6.28 4.48 9.97
CA GLY A 112 7.06 4.89 8.80
C GLY A 112 7.88 6.16 9.04
N LEU A 113 7.31 7.14 9.76
CA LEU A 113 8.02 8.37 10.16
C LEU A 113 9.18 8.08 11.10
N VAL A 114 9.02 7.17 12.06
CA VAL A 114 10.15 6.72 12.90
C VAL A 114 11.26 6.10 12.05
N VAL A 115 10.92 5.30 11.04
CA VAL A 115 11.92 4.76 10.10
C VAL A 115 12.58 5.88 9.30
N MET A 116 11.81 6.81 8.75
CA MET A 116 12.29 7.95 7.97
C MET A 116 13.31 8.78 8.78
N ARG A 117 12.98 9.10 10.04
CA ARG A 117 13.87 9.82 10.97
C ARG A 117 15.19 9.07 11.26
N ARG A 118 15.25 7.76 10.97
CA ARG A 118 16.45 6.91 11.08
C ARG A 118 17.17 6.69 9.75
N GLY A 119 16.85 7.46 8.71
CA GLY A 119 17.43 7.33 7.37
C GLY A 119 16.71 6.33 6.46
N GLY A 120 15.41 6.14 6.69
CA GLY A 120 14.55 5.24 5.92
C GLY A 120 14.55 5.48 4.41
N PRO A 121 14.11 4.49 3.61
CA PRO A 121 14.20 4.53 2.15
C PRO A 121 13.27 5.57 1.50
N VAL A 122 12.17 5.93 2.16
CA VAL A 122 11.13 6.80 1.62
C VAL A 122 11.00 8.04 2.48
N GLN A 123 10.85 9.18 1.82
CA GLN A 123 10.63 10.48 2.45
C GLN A 123 9.13 10.81 2.47
N PHE A 124 8.69 11.50 3.52
CA PHE A 124 7.35 12.06 3.62
C PHE A 124 7.49 13.57 3.83
N HIS A 125 7.36 14.33 2.74
CA HIS A 125 7.66 15.76 2.70
C HIS A 125 6.63 16.62 3.44
N ALA A 126 5.38 16.17 3.56
CA ALA A 126 4.34 16.83 4.35
C ALA A 126 4.71 16.93 5.83
N ALA A 127 5.26 15.86 6.40
CA ALA A 127 5.74 15.87 7.78
C ALA A 127 6.96 16.78 8.00
N ALA A 128 7.65 17.18 6.93
CA ALA A 128 8.74 18.15 6.95
C ALA A 128 8.28 19.59 6.61
N GLY A 129 7.00 19.82 6.30
CA GLY A 129 6.47 21.12 5.91
C GLY A 129 6.95 21.62 4.53
N ASN A 130 7.47 20.74 3.67
CA ASN A 130 8.02 21.13 2.38
C ASN A 130 6.95 21.12 1.28
N TRP A 131 6.10 22.14 1.27
CA TRP A 131 4.98 22.28 0.32
C TRP A 131 5.38 22.20 -1.15
N ARG A 132 6.55 22.71 -1.51
CA ARG A 132 7.07 22.65 -2.88
C ARG A 132 7.42 21.22 -3.30
N ALA A 133 7.98 20.41 -2.40
CA ALA A 133 8.28 19.01 -2.69
C ALA A 133 7.00 18.17 -2.76
N ILE A 134 6.03 18.44 -1.88
CA ILE A 134 4.70 17.81 -1.89
C ILE A 134 4.01 18.03 -3.23
N SER A 135 3.85 19.29 -3.66
CA SER A 135 3.13 19.61 -4.89
C SER A 135 3.82 19.04 -6.13
N LYS A 136 5.16 19.15 -6.20
CA LYS A 136 5.94 18.52 -7.28
C LYS A 136 5.82 17.00 -7.28
N GLY A 137 5.82 16.37 -6.10
CA GLY A 137 5.66 14.93 -5.94
C GLY A 137 4.32 14.46 -6.47
N ILE A 138 3.22 15.06 -5.98
CA ILE A 138 1.85 14.75 -6.42
C ILE A 138 1.72 14.97 -7.93
N LEU A 139 2.12 16.13 -8.45
CA LEU A 139 1.99 16.44 -9.88
C LEU A 139 2.76 15.42 -10.75
N LEU A 140 3.97 15.05 -10.35
CA LEU A 140 4.75 14.04 -11.07
C LEU A 140 4.08 12.66 -11.01
N GLY A 141 3.54 12.28 -9.85
CA GLY A 141 2.75 11.06 -9.68
C GLY A 141 1.54 11.02 -10.63
N LEU A 142 0.79 12.13 -10.69
CA LEU A 142 -0.35 12.28 -11.60
C LEU A 142 0.06 12.18 -13.07
N VAL A 143 1.10 12.90 -13.49
CA VAL A 143 1.57 12.92 -14.89
C VAL A 143 2.05 11.53 -15.34
N ILE A 144 2.79 10.81 -14.49
CA ILE A 144 3.25 9.46 -14.80
C ILE A 144 2.10 8.45 -14.70
N GLY A 145 1.18 8.66 -13.75
CA GLY A 145 0.04 7.77 -13.53
C GLY A 145 -1.02 7.87 -14.61
N LEU A 146 -1.28 9.04 -15.18
CA LEU A 146 -2.38 9.26 -16.10
C LEU A 146 -2.38 8.32 -17.33
N PRO A 147 -1.26 8.12 -18.07
CA PRO A 147 -1.22 7.17 -19.18
C PRO A 147 -1.53 5.73 -18.74
N LEU A 148 -1.02 5.34 -17.56
CA LEU A 148 -1.24 4.01 -16.98
C LEU A 148 -2.67 3.84 -16.46
N ALA A 149 -3.30 4.92 -16.01
CA ALA A 149 -4.70 4.93 -15.57
C ALA A 149 -5.64 4.71 -16.75
N VAL A 150 -5.36 5.36 -17.88
CA VAL A 150 -6.09 5.13 -19.15
C VAL A 150 -5.92 3.68 -19.58
N LEU A 151 -4.68 3.15 -19.58
CA LEU A 151 -4.43 1.74 -19.88
C LEU A 151 -5.18 0.81 -18.92
N ASN A 152 -5.24 1.14 -17.63
CA ASN A 152 -5.94 0.35 -16.62
C ASN A 152 -7.43 0.23 -16.93
N VAL A 153 -8.09 1.35 -17.28
CA VAL A 153 -9.51 1.36 -17.68
C VAL A 153 -9.76 0.43 -18.87
N PHE A 154 -8.91 0.47 -19.90
CA PHE A 154 -9.03 -0.44 -21.04
C PHE A 154 -8.76 -1.89 -20.64
N ALA A 155 -7.72 -2.15 -19.85
CA ALA A 155 -7.38 -3.49 -19.39
C ALA A 155 -8.52 -4.13 -18.58
N LEU A 156 -9.19 -3.37 -17.72
CA LEU A 156 -10.36 -3.83 -16.97
C LEU A 156 -11.53 -4.16 -17.88
N LYS A 157 -11.87 -3.26 -18.81
CA LYS A 157 -12.89 -3.51 -19.83
C LYS A 157 -12.64 -4.81 -20.59
N PHE A 158 -11.40 -5.05 -21.01
CA PHE A 158 -11.04 -6.27 -21.75
C PHE A 158 -11.06 -7.53 -20.89
N THR A 159 -10.59 -7.46 -19.64
CA THR A 159 -10.46 -8.65 -18.77
C THR A 159 -11.75 -9.03 -18.04
N GLN A 160 -12.59 -8.05 -17.71
CA GLN A 160 -13.85 -8.28 -16.98
C GLN A 160 -15.08 -8.30 -17.90
N GLY A 161 -14.93 -7.89 -19.17
CA GLY A 161 -16.02 -7.92 -20.16
C GLY A 161 -17.15 -6.91 -19.90
N HIS A 162 -17.00 -6.01 -18.93
CA HIS A 162 -17.98 -4.98 -18.61
C HIS A 162 -17.78 -3.73 -19.48
N PRO A 163 -18.87 -3.13 -20.00
CA PRO A 163 -18.78 -1.85 -20.70
C PRO A 163 -18.40 -0.73 -19.72
N ILE A 164 -17.78 0.34 -20.24
CA ILE A 164 -17.51 1.54 -19.44
C ILE A 164 -18.84 2.17 -19.03
N GLN A 165 -19.05 2.32 -17.73
CA GLN A 165 -20.22 2.96 -17.14
C GLN A 165 -19.78 4.20 -16.38
N TRP A 166 -19.92 5.37 -16.99
CA TRP A 166 -19.46 6.62 -16.39
C TRP A 166 -20.16 6.90 -15.06
N GLN A 167 -19.38 6.99 -13.99
CA GLN A 167 -19.85 7.32 -12.65
C GLN A 167 -19.73 8.82 -12.36
N SER A 168 -20.25 9.24 -11.21
CA SER A 168 -20.08 10.62 -10.73
C SER A 168 -18.60 10.97 -10.57
N PRO A 169 -18.08 12.00 -11.27
CA PRO A 169 -16.68 12.38 -11.17
C PRO A 169 -16.28 12.77 -9.74
N GLY A 170 -17.14 13.50 -9.03
CA GLY A 170 -16.88 13.90 -7.65
C GLY A 170 -16.74 12.68 -6.73
N ALA A 171 -17.63 11.69 -6.86
CA ALA A 171 -17.56 10.45 -6.10
C ALA A 171 -16.28 9.67 -6.42
N ALA A 172 -15.95 9.49 -7.70
CA ALA A 172 -14.74 8.77 -8.12
C ALA A 172 -13.45 9.40 -7.56
N LEU A 173 -13.36 10.73 -7.58
CA LEU A 173 -12.20 11.46 -7.05
C LEU A 173 -12.08 11.34 -5.53
N LEU A 174 -13.20 11.42 -4.80
CA LEU A 174 -13.23 11.31 -3.34
C LEU A 174 -12.95 9.89 -2.87
N ASP A 175 -13.62 8.90 -3.45
CA ASP A 175 -13.50 7.50 -3.07
C ASP A 175 -12.10 6.96 -3.35
N ALA A 176 -11.43 7.45 -4.39
CA ALA A 176 -10.05 7.08 -4.72
C ALA A 176 -9.01 7.55 -3.69
N LEU A 177 -9.33 8.54 -2.84
CA LEU A 177 -8.41 9.03 -1.81
C LEU A 177 -8.09 7.95 -0.77
N GLN A 178 -9.08 7.15 -0.40
CA GLN A 178 -8.94 6.14 0.64
C GLN A 178 -7.89 5.07 0.26
N PRO A 179 -8.04 4.31 -0.85
CA PRO A 179 -7.03 3.34 -1.27
C PRO A 179 -5.72 4.02 -1.67
N GLY A 180 -5.77 5.15 -2.39
CA GLY A 180 -4.57 5.86 -2.84
C GLY A 180 -3.67 6.36 -1.70
N ILE A 181 -4.24 6.74 -0.55
CA ILE A 181 -3.48 7.12 0.65
C ILE A 181 -3.14 5.88 1.48
N GLY A 182 -4.16 5.08 1.84
CA GLY A 182 -4.01 3.98 2.80
C GLY A 182 -2.99 2.95 2.35
N GLU A 183 -3.11 2.46 1.11
CA GLU A 183 -2.23 1.41 0.59
C GLU A 183 -0.79 1.91 0.43
N GLU A 184 -0.59 3.16 0.03
CA GLU A 184 0.75 3.74 -0.12
C GLU A 184 1.43 3.97 1.24
N VAL A 185 0.68 4.45 2.24
CA VAL A 185 1.18 4.62 3.61
C VAL A 185 1.55 3.27 4.23
N ILE A 186 0.70 2.26 4.10
CA ILE A 186 0.95 0.94 4.70
C ILE A 186 2.12 0.26 3.99
N TYR A 187 2.08 0.14 2.67
CA TYR A 187 3.02 -0.72 1.95
C TYR A 187 4.30 0.00 1.52
N ARG A 188 4.19 1.22 0.96
CA ARG A 188 5.34 1.94 0.40
C ARG A 188 6.07 2.76 1.46
N PHE A 189 5.43 3.04 2.58
CA PHE A 189 6.08 3.78 3.66
C PHE A 189 6.39 2.89 4.87
N ALA A 190 5.38 2.32 5.52
CA ALA A 190 5.58 1.56 6.75
C ALA A 190 6.26 0.19 6.51
N LEU A 191 5.66 -0.68 5.71
CA LEU A 191 6.20 -2.03 5.45
C LEU A 191 7.58 -1.99 4.80
N TRP A 192 7.76 -1.15 3.77
CA TRP A 192 9.07 -0.94 3.17
C TRP A 192 10.10 -0.49 4.22
N GLY A 193 9.76 0.50 5.05
CA GLY A 193 10.62 0.95 6.13
C GLY A 193 11.00 -0.16 7.13
N LEU A 194 10.04 -0.99 7.53
CA LEU A 194 10.24 -2.11 8.45
C LEU A 194 11.17 -3.17 7.85
N LEU A 195 10.92 -3.59 6.61
CA LEU A 195 11.77 -4.55 5.89
C LEU A 195 13.18 -3.99 5.68
N TRP A 196 13.31 -2.69 5.41
CA TRP A 196 14.60 -2.03 5.34
C TRP A 196 15.35 -2.08 6.68
N LEU A 197 14.69 -1.83 7.81
CA LEU A 197 15.31 -1.92 9.14
C LEU A 197 15.87 -3.32 9.42
N MET A 198 15.17 -4.37 8.98
CA MET A 198 15.62 -5.75 9.14
C MET A 198 16.83 -6.06 8.25
N LEU A 199 16.88 -5.54 7.04
CA LEU A 199 17.91 -5.85 6.04
C LEU A 199 19.14 -4.92 6.08
N ARG A 200 19.03 -3.68 6.58
CA ARG A 200 20.09 -2.65 6.45
C ARG A 200 21.44 -3.02 7.08
N LYS A 201 21.46 -3.90 8.09
CA LYS A 201 22.71 -4.36 8.72
C LYS A 201 23.40 -5.46 7.92
N SER A 202 22.64 -6.38 7.33
CA SER A 202 23.17 -7.52 6.58
C SER A 202 23.42 -7.18 5.10
N LEU A 203 22.62 -6.29 4.52
CA LEU A 203 22.65 -5.90 3.11
C LEU A 203 22.65 -4.36 2.93
N PRO A 204 23.57 -3.60 3.54
CA PRO A 204 23.49 -2.13 3.59
C PRO A 204 23.29 -1.46 2.22
N GLU A 205 24.06 -1.87 1.21
CA GLU A 205 24.00 -1.31 -0.15
C GLU A 205 22.71 -1.65 -0.91
N LYS A 206 22.12 -2.84 -0.63
CA LYS A 206 20.98 -3.38 -1.39
C LYS A 206 19.66 -3.27 -0.63
N ALA A 207 19.70 -2.95 0.66
CA ALA A 207 18.55 -3.01 1.55
C ALA A 207 17.42 -2.13 1.05
N HIS A 208 17.70 -0.90 0.57
CA HIS A 208 16.66 -0.02 0.02
C HIS A 208 15.89 -0.68 -1.12
N GLY A 209 16.59 -1.22 -2.12
CA GLY A 209 15.97 -1.84 -3.30
C GLY A 209 15.25 -3.14 -2.96
N ILE A 210 15.91 -4.06 -2.25
CA ILE A 210 15.35 -5.39 -1.94
C ILE A 210 14.14 -5.30 -1.02
N SER A 211 14.18 -4.45 0.02
CA SER A 211 13.02 -4.26 0.91
C SER A 211 11.83 -3.63 0.19
N GLY A 212 12.09 -2.71 -0.75
CA GLY A 212 11.05 -2.06 -1.54
C GLY A 212 10.41 -3.03 -2.53
N LEU A 213 11.25 -3.82 -3.22
CA LEU A 213 10.77 -4.88 -4.09
C LEU A 213 9.92 -5.89 -3.32
N LEU A 214 10.37 -6.32 -2.14
CA LEU A 214 9.61 -7.26 -1.31
C LEU A 214 8.28 -6.67 -0.84
N ALA A 215 8.25 -5.41 -0.38
CA ALA A 215 7.01 -4.73 0.00
C ALA A 215 6.03 -4.59 -1.19
N MET A 216 6.55 -4.23 -2.37
CA MET A 216 5.77 -4.12 -3.60
C MET A 216 5.18 -5.48 -4.02
N LEU A 217 5.97 -6.56 -3.96
CA LEU A 217 5.50 -7.90 -4.30
C LEU A 217 4.46 -8.41 -3.30
N ILE A 218 4.67 -8.19 -2.00
CA ILE A 218 3.68 -8.51 -0.97
C ILE A 218 2.35 -7.82 -1.28
N HIS A 219 2.38 -6.50 -1.49
CA HIS A 219 1.20 -5.72 -1.84
C HIS A 219 0.51 -6.27 -3.09
N ASN A 220 1.27 -6.40 -4.18
CA ASN A 220 0.74 -6.81 -5.48
C ASN A 220 0.09 -8.18 -5.42
N TYR A 221 0.77 -9.18 -4.85
CA TYR A 221 0.23 -10.54 -4.79
C TYR A 221 -0.90 -10.71 -3.77
N SER A 222 -1.04 -9.79 -2.81
CA SER A 222 -2.18 -9.83 -1.88
C SER A 222 -3.53 -9.59 -2.57
N HIS A 223 -3.54 -9.02 -3.79
CA HIS A 223 -4.76 -8.84 -4.59
C HIS A 223 -5.23 -10.13 -5.29
N PHE A 224 -4.41 -11.18 -5.27
CA PHE A 224 -4.64 -12.40 -6.06
C PHE A 224 -5.14 -13.59 -5.22
N ASP A 225 -5.68 -13.32 -4.04
CA ASP A 225 -6.14 -14.33 -3.08
C ASP A 225 -7.02 -15.43 -3.70
N ASP A 226 -8.04 -15.05 -4.47
CA ASP A 226 -8.96 -16.01 -5.10
C ASP A 226 -8.30 -16.68 -6.31
N LEU A 227 -7.49 -15.94 -7.08
CA LEU A 227 -6.80 -16.49 -8.25
C LEU A 227 -5.71 -17.49 -7.85
N PHE A 228 -5.08 -17.34 -6.70
CA PHE A 228 -4.14 -18.33 -6.16
C PHE A 228 -4.81 -19.65 -5.81
N ILE A 229 -6.10 -19.64 -5.46
CA ILE A 229 -6.87 -20.87 -5.19
C ILE A 229 -7.29 -21.49 -6.52
N GLN A 230 -7.80 -20.69 -7.46
CA GLN A 230 -8.39 -21.17 -8.71
C GLN A 230 -7.35 -21.56 -9.77
N SER A 231 -6.30 -20.75 -9.93
CA SER A 231 -5.23 -20.97 -10.91
C SER A 231 -3.91 -20.34 -10.44
N PRO A 232 -3.12 -21.04 -9.61
CA PRO A 232 -1.89 -20.50 -9.03
C PRO A 232 -0.88 -19.98 -10.05
N LEU A 233 -0.72 -20.68 -11.18
CA LEU A 233 0.21 -20.29 -12.23
C LEU A 233 -0.25 -19.00 -12.94
N THR A 234 -1.56 -18.84 -13.16
CA THR A 234 -2.12 -17.60 -13.70
C THR A 234 -1.96 -16.46 -12.70
N ALA A 235 -2.15 -16.69 -11.40
CA ALA A 235 -1.90 -15.69 -10.36
C ALA A 235 -0.46 -15.20 -10.36
N LEU A 236 0.52 -16.11 -10.48
CA LEU A 236 1.93 -15.75 -10.60
C LEU A 236 2.22 -14.96 -11.88
N GLY A 237 1.72 -15.41 -13.03
CA GLY A 237 1.94 -14.74 -14.32
C GLY A 237 1.33 -13.35 -14.36
N LEU A 238 0.03 -13.22 -14.07
CA LEU A 238 -0.68 -11.95 -14.08
C LEU A 238 -0.15 -11.01 -12.99
N GLY A 239 0.12 -11.53 -11.80
CA GLY A 239 0.74 -10.76 -10.72
C GLY A 239 2.10 -10.21 -11.11
N ALA A 240 2.95 -10.96 -11.83
CA ALA A 240 4.22 -10.44 -12.33
C ALA A 240 4.03 -9.30 -13.35
N VAL A 241 3.06 -9.41 -14.26
CA VAL A 241 2.73 -8.34 -15.21
C VAL A 241 2.24 -7.09 -14.48
N LEU A 242 1.29 -7.23 -13.54
CA LEU A 242 0.78 -6.08 -12.77
C LEU A 242 1.86 -5.45 -11.89
N ALA A 243 2.74 -6.26 -11.30
CA ALA A 243 3.88 -5.78 -10.53
C ALA A 243 4.82 -4.92 -11.38
N LEU A 244 5.06 -5.29 -12.64
CA LEU A 244 5.91 -4.52 -13.54
C LEU A 244 5.24 -3.23 -14.02
N VAL A 245 3.97 -3.30 -14.42
CA VAL A 245 3.28 -2.18 -15.07
C VAL A 245 2.71 -1.18 -14.05
N TRP A 246 2.10 -1.67 -12.96
CA TRP A 246 1.45 -0.82 -11.94
C TRP A 246 2.15 -0.84 -10.57
N GLY A 247 2.94 -1.87 -10.25
CA GLY A 247 3.69 -1.95 -8.99
C GLY A 247 5.01 -1.17 -8.98
N LEU A 248 5.79 -1.28 -10.06
CA LEU A 248 7.13 -0.70 -10.16
C LEU A 248 7.12 0.84 -10.23
N PRO A 249 6.21 1.52 -10.96
CA PRO A 249 6.18 2.98 -10.98
C PRO A 249 6.02 3.62 -9.59
N PRO A 250 5.02 3.28 -8.74
CA PRO A 250 4.88 3.88 -7.42
C PRO A 250 6.06 3.52 -6.50
N LEU A 251 6.68 2.34 -6.65
CA LEU A 251 7.92 2.00 -5.93
C LEU A 251 9.06 2.98 -6.25
N LEU A 252 9.30 3.26 -7.54
CA LEU A 252 10.36 4.17 -7.98
C LEU A 252 10.06 5.63 -7.60
N LEU A 253 8.79 6.03 -7.72
CA LEU A 253 8.30 7.34 -7.32
C LEU A 253 8.50 7.57 -5.82
N ALA A 254 8.00 6.66 -4.96
CA ALA A 254 8.19 6.73 -3.51
C ALA A 254 9.67 6.86 -3.13
N ARG A 255 10.56 6.08 -3.78
CA ARG A 255 12.00 6.13 -3.49
C ARG A 255 12.64 7.46 -3.81
N ARG A 256 12.32 8.01 -4.98
CA ARG A 256 13.06 9.14 -5.59
C ARG A 256 12.41 10.48 -5.30
N ARG A 257 11.12 10.51 -5.02
CA ARG A 257 10.28 11.71 -5.00
C ARG A 257 9.35 11.79 -3.78
N GLY A 258 9.41 10.79 -2.89
CA GLY A 258 8.65 10.78 -1.64
C GLY A 258 7.28 10.12 -1.78
N LEU A 259 6.69 9.83 -0.64
CA LEU A 259 5.40 9.14 -0.50
C LEU A 259 4.28 9.81 -1.30
N GLU A 260 4.26 11.14 -1.34
CA GLU A 260 3.22 11.92 -2.01
C GLU A 260 3.15 11.65 -3.52
N SER A 261 4.28 11.32 -4.14
CA SER A 261 4.32 10.97 -5.56
C SER A 261 3.71 9.60 -5.85
N ALA A 262 3.88 8.64 -4.94
CA ALA A 262 3.24 7.32 -5.05
C ALA A 262 1.73 7.41 -4.77
N ILE A 263 1.33 8.22 -3.77
CA ILE A 263 -0.09 8.56 -3.51
C ILE A 263 -0.73 9.18 -4.77
N GLY A 264 -0.10 10.19 -5.37
CA GLY A 264 -0.63 10.83 -6.59
C GLY A 264 -0.75 9.85 -7.76
N PHE A 265 0.24 8.97 -7.94
CA PHE A 265 0.19 7.93 -8.96
C PHE A 265 -0.96 6.94 -8.73
N HIS A 266 -1.10 6.42 -7.51
CA HIS A 266 -2.13 5.43 -7.17
C HIS A 266 -3.52 6.06 -7.27
N TRP A 267 -3.70 7.24 -6.67
CA TRP A 267 -4.97 7.94 -6.66
C TRP A 267 -5.54 8.16 -8.07
N ILE A 268 -4.72 8.50 -9.06
CA ILE A 268 -5.24 8.68 -10.44
C ILE A 268 -5.61 7.35 -11.10
N GLN A 269 -4.96 6.23 -10.76
CA GLN A 269 -5.41 4.90 -11.21
C GLN A 269 -6.82 4.63 -10.70
N ASP A 270 -7.03 4.91 -9.42
CA ASP A 270 -8.28 4.62 -8.73
C ASP A 270 -9.40 5.58 -9.11
N ALA A 271 -9.09 6.86 -9.29
CA ALA A 271 -10.07 7.83 -9.76
C ALA A 271 -10.53 7.48 -11.18
N ALA A 272 -9.61 7.12 -12.08
CA ALA A 272 -9.97 6.76 -13.46
C ALA A 272 -10.80 5.47 -13.52
N ARG A 273 -10.42 4.46 -12.72
CA ARG A 273 -11.10 3.17 -12.70
C ARG A 273 -12.51 3.27 -12.08
N PHE A 274 -12.69 4.06 -11.02
CA PHE A 274 -14.01 4.33 -10.44
C PHE A 274 -14.86 5.20 -11.36
N LEU A 275 -14.27 6.19 -12.02
CA LEU A 275 -14.97 7.02 -13.00
C LEU A 275 -15.49 6.19 -14.19
N ALA A 276 -14.71 5.23 -14.65
CA ALA A 276 -15.10 4.34 -15.74
C ALA A 276 -16.11 3.25 -15.33
N GLY A 277 -16.49 3.20 -14.04
CA GLY A 277 -17.45 2.26 -13.50
C GLY A 277 -16.90 0.85 -13.38
N TYR A 278 -15.74 0.73 -12.72
CA TYR A 278 -15.17 -0.53 -12.25
C TYR A 278 -16.20 -1.64 -12.02
#